data_AF-A0A164GX83-F1
#
_entry.id   AF-A0A164GX83-F1
#
_cell.length_a   1.000
_cell.length_b   1.000
_cell.length_c   1.000
_cell.angle_alpha   90.00
_cell.angle_beta   90.00
_cell.angle_gamma   90.00
#
_symmetry.space_group_name_H-M   'P 1'
#
loop_
_entity.id
_entity.type
_entity.pdbx_description
1 polymer ?
#
loop_
_entity_poly.entity_id
_entity_poly.type
_entity_poly.pdbx_seq_one_letter_code
_entity_poly.pdbx_strand_id
1 'polypeptide(L)'
;MSDLEAIVDPDRLKRLRTNGKMVHTKAGKKLLQSIRIGEDRDTVRALRANYVRDYDNLEKRHDRYVQCNTPNCTEDDLEGEKQWIQAVIYDHQSVLADCDDYMARSKSKSSASTTS
;
A
#
# COMPACT_ATOMS: atom_id res chain seq x y z
N MET A 1 -3.49 -15.15 19.24
CA MET A 1 -2.16 -14.66 18.82
C MET A 1 -2.11 -14.82 17.31
N SER A 2 -1.85 -13.77 16.52
CA SER A 2 -1.76 -13.93 15.06
C SER A 2 -0.44 -14.63 14.69
N ASP A 3 -0.38 -15.29 13.53
CA ASP A 3 0.85 -15.95 13.06
C ASP A 3 2.03 -14.98 12.94
N LEU A 4 1.76 -13.68 12.73
CA LEU A 4 2.76 -12.62 12.69
C LEU A 4 3.34 -12.31 14.09
N GLU A 5 2.48 -12.26 15.13
CA GLU A 5 2.90 -12.01 16.52
C GLU A 5 3.76 -13.15 17.10
N ALA A 6 3.64 -14.36 16.56
CA ALA A 6 4.46 -15.51 16.97
C ALA A 6 5.90 -15.43 16.44
N ILE A 7 6.19 -14.55 15.47
CA ILE A 7 7.53 -14.38 14.90
C ILE A 7 8.32 -13.39 15.76
N VAL A 8 9.50 -13.83 16.20
CA VAL A 8 10.44 -13.01 17.00
C VAL A 8 11.80 -12.83 16.32
N ASP A 9 12.10 -13.61 15.26
CA ASP A 9 13.33 -13.51 14.48
C ASP A 9 13.32 -12.23 13.61
N PRO A 10 14.20 -11.24 13.89
CA PRO A 10 14.24 -9.99 13.13
C PRO A 10 14.57 -10.19 11.65
N ASP A 11 15.39 -11.18 11.29
CA ASP A 11 15.75 -11.42 9.89
C ASP A 11 14.55 -11.97 9.10
N ARG A 12 13.77 -12.86 9.72
CA ARG A 12 12.50 -13.33 9.15
C ARG A 12 11.51 -12.18 9.00
N LEU A 13 11.39 -11.30 9.99
CA LEU A 13 10.52 -10.13 9.92
C LEU A 13 10.98 -9.14 8.82
N LYS A 14 12.30 -8.94 8.67
CA LYS A 14 12.90 -8.11 7.61
C LYS A 14 12.59 -8.65 6.22
N ARG A 15 12.64 -9.96 6.02
CA ARG A 15 12.22 -10.60 4.77
C ARG A 15 10.72 -10.43 4.52
N LEU A 16 9.89 -10.61 5.54
CA LEU A 16 8.43 -10.48 5.42
C LEU A 16 7.99 -9.06 5.06
N ARG A 17 8.57 -8.02 5.69
CA ARG A 17 8.29 -6.62 5.34
C ARG A 17 8.81 -6.26 3.95
N THR A 18 9.99 -6.76 3.55
CA THR A 18 10.56 -6.49 2.21
C THR A 18 9.68 -7.11 1.13
N ASN A 19 9.23 -8.35 1.33
CA ASN A 19 8.25 -8.98 0.45
C ASN A 19 6.91 -8.24 0.43
N GLY A 20 6.45 -7.75 1.59
CA GLY A 20 5.27 -6.89 1.69
C GLY A 20 5.39 -5.63 0.85
N LYS A 21 6.52 -4.92 0.93
CA LYS A 21 6.82 -3.74 0.11
C LYS A 21 6.78 -4.06 -1.38
N MET A 22 7.34 -5.21 -1.79
CA MET A 22 7.30 -5.65 -3.18
C MET A 22 5.85 -5.87 -3.67
N VAL A 23 5.02 -6.54 -2.86
CA VAL A 23 3.60 -6.79 -3.20
C VAL A 23 2.82 -5.49 -3.30
N HIS A 24 2.93 -4.61 -2.30
CA HIS A 24 2.32 -3.28 -2.31
C HIS A 24 2.75 -2.45 -3.53
N THR A 25 4.05 -2.42 -3.85
CA THR A 25 4.56 -1.72 -5.03
C THR A 25 3.95 -2.27 -6.33
N LYS A 26 3.83 -3.60 -6.47
CA LYS A 26 3.20 -4.22 -7.64
C LYS A 26 1.73 -3.87 -7.74
N ALA A 27 1.00 -3.86 -6.62
CA ALA A 27 -0.40 -3.46 -6.56
C ALA A 27 -0.57 -1.98 -6.97
N GLY A 28 0.30 -1.08 -6.49
CA GLY A 28 0.29 0.35 -6.87
C GLY A 28 0.54 0.57 -8.36
N LYS A 29 1.53 -0.12 -8.95
CA LYS A 29 1.78 -0.08 -10.40
C LYS A 29 0.57 -0.55 -11.21
N LYS A 30 -0.08 -1.63 -10.77
CA LYS A 30 -1.29 -2.15 -11.43
C LYS A 30 -2.44 -1.15 -11.35
N LEU A 31 -2.64 -0.52 -10.19
CA LEU A 31 -3.66 0.52 -10.00
C LEU A 31 -3.43 1.72 -10.92
N LEU A 32 -2.21 2.28 -10.94
CA LEU A 32 -1.86 3.41 -11.80
C LEU A 32 -2.00 3.05 -13.30
N GLN A 33 -1.66 1.83 -13.69
CA GLN A 33 -1.86 1.36 -15.05
C GLN A 33 -3.35 1.31 -15.42
N SER A 34 -4.20 0.77 -14.54
CA SER A 34 -5.66 0.71 -14.72
C SER A 34 -6.28 2.10 -14.86
N ILE A 35 -5.85 3.06 -14.01
CA ILE A 35 -6.22 4.48 -14.12
C ILE A 35 -5.80 5.06 -15.48
N ARG A 36 -4.55 4.81 -15.91
CA ARG A 36 -4.01 5.34 -17.17
C ARG A 36 -4.77 4.86 -18.40
N ILE A 37 -5.21 3.60 -18.42
CA ILE A 37 -5.98 3.04 -19.54
C ILE A 37 -7.48 3.32 -19.44
N GLY A 38 -7.92 3.96 -18.35
CA GLY A 38 -9.32 4.33 -18.13
C GLY A 38 -10.25 3.13 -17.89
N GLU A 39 -9.81 2.14 -17.10
CA GLU A 39 -10.68 1.02 -16.74
C GLU A 39 -11.91 1.48 -15.94
N ASP A 40 -12.93 0.63 -15.92
CA ASP A 40 -14.16 0.92 -15.19
C ASP A 40 -13.92 1.17 -13.70
N ARG A 41 -14.83 1.95 -13.09
CA ARG A 41 -14.69 2.40 -11.71
C ARG A 41 -14.73 1.25 -10.70
N ASP A 42 -15.39 0.15 -11.01
CA ASP A 42 -15.49 -0.99 -10.10
C ASP A 42 -14.17 -1.75 -10.08
N THR A 43 -13.52 -1.91 -11.23
CA THR A 43 -12.16 -2.47 -11.33
C THR A 43 -11.15 -1.59 -10.60
N VAL A 44 -11.16 -0.27 -10.84
CA VAL A 44 -10.26 0.67 -10.13
C VAL A 44 -10.52 0.63 -8.61
N ARG A 45 -11.79 0.57 -8.18
CA ARG A 45 -12.13 0.46 -6.75
C ARG A 45 -11.62 -0.84 -6.13
N ALA A 46 -11.74 -1.96 -6.84
CA ALA A 46 -11.22 -3.25 -6.38
C ALA A 46 -9.70 -3.25 -6.27
N LEU A 47 -9.00 -2.64 -7.23
CA LEU A 47 -7.55 -2.48 -7.19
C LEU A 47 -7.10 -1.56 -6.06
N ARG A 48 -7.79 -0.44 -5.82
CA ARG A 48 -7.57 0.45 -4.67
C ARG A 48 -7.72 -0.29 -3.35
N ALA A 49 -8.76 -1.11 -3.19
CA ALA A 49 -8.97 -1.91 -1.99
C ALA A 49 -7.84 -2.91 -1.73
N ASN A 50 -7.36 -3.59 -2.78
CA ASN A 50 -6.19 -4.47 -2.68
C ASN A 50 -4.92 -3.69 -2.29
N TYR A 51 -4.69 -2.54 -2.91
CA TYR A 51 -3.53 -1.69 -2.64
C TYR A 51 -3.48 -1.20 -1.18
N VAL A 52 -4.62 -0.75 -0.64
CA VAL A 52 -4.76 -0.35 0.77
C VAL A 52 -4.51 -1.54 1.70
N ARG A 53 -5.14 -2.69 1.44
CA ARG A 53 -4.93 -3.89 2.27
C ARG A 53 -3.46 -4.33 2.29
N ASP A 54 -2.77 -4.23 1.15
CA ASP A 54 -1.36 -4.59 1.07
C ASP A 54 -0.47 -3.61 1.85
N TYR A 55 -0.86 -2.32 1.92
CA TYR A 55 -0.23 -1.34 2.80
C TYR A 55 -0.45 -1.67 4.28
N ASP A 56 -1.69 -1.93 4.71
CA ASP A 56 -1.98 -2.26 6.11
C ASP A 56 -1.18 -3.49 6.59
N ASN A 57 -1.01 -4.48 5.71
CA ASN A 57 -0.20 -5.66 6.00
C ASN A 57 1.30 -5.34 6.06
N LEU A 58 1.78 -4.43 5.22
CA LEU A 58 3.16 -3.97 5.21
C LEU A 58 3.51 -3.19 6.48
N GLU A 59 2.64 -2.26 6.86
CA GLU A 59 2.77 -1.44 8.08
C GLU A 59 2.87 -2.32 9.32
N LYS A 60 1.93 -3.26 9.51
CA LYS A 60 1.97 -4.23 10.63
C LYS A 60 3.25 -5.06 10.68
N ARG A 61 3.78 -5.47 9.51
CA ARG A 61 5.06 -6.21 9.43
C ARG A 61 6.26 -5.33 9.77
N HIS A 62 6.21 -4.06 9.39
CA HIS A 62 7.25 -3.08 9.73
C HIS A 62 7.24 -2.80 11.23
N ASP A 63 6.08 -2.52 11.82
CA ASP A 63 5.92 -2.29 13.26
C ASP A 63 6.44 -3.48 14.07
N ARG A 64 6.05 -4.70 13.68
CA ARG A 64 6.53 -5.93 14.34
C ARG A 64 8.04 -6.09 14.21
N TYR A 65 8.62 -5.80 13.04
CA TYR A 65 10.07 -5.81 12.87
C TYR A 65 10.74 -4.81 13.80
N VAL A 66 10.26 -3.55 13.83
CA VAL A 66 10.85 -2.51 14.67
C VAL A 66 10.79 -2.94 16.13
N GLN A 67 9.64 -3.41 16.61
CA GLN A 67 9.48 -3.90 17.98
C GLN A 67 10.48 -5.02 18.34
N CYS A 68 10.66 -6.02 17.47
CA CYS A 68 11.59 -7.14 17.73
C CYS A 68 13.07 -6.75 17.53
N ASN A 69 13.36 -5.76 16.69
CA ASN A 69 14.72 -5.35 16.38
C ASN A 69 15.21 -4.19 17.26
N THR A 70 14.31 -3.45 17.90
CA THR A 70 14.63 -2.27 18.76
C THR A 70 15.74 -2.55 19.78
N PRO A 71 15.77 -3.69 20.51
CA PRO A 71 16.82 -3.94 21.50
C PRO A 71 18.24 -4.03 20.91
N ASN A 72 18.35 -4.24 19.59
CA ASN A 72 19.61 -4.42 18.88
C ASN A 72 19.96 -3.23 17.96
N CYS A 73 19.17 -2.15 17.98
CA CYS A 73 19.33 -1.00 17.10
C CYS A 73 20.06 0.15 17.78
N THR A 74 20.90 0.83 17.00
CA THR A 74 21.39 2.19 17.32
C THR A 74 20.31 3.24 17.01
N GLU A 75 20.53 4.49 17.45
CA GLU A 75 19.65 5.61 17.10
C GLU A 75 19.60 5.84 15.57
N ASP A 76 20.73 5.71 14.89
CA ASP A 76 20.83 5.81 13.43
C ASP A 76 20.02 4.70 12.73
N ASP A 77 20.03 3.48 13.27
CA ASP A 77 19.22 2.39 12.73
C ASP A 77 17.72 2.71 12.85
N LEU A 78 17.28 3.25 14.00
CA LEU A 78 15.88 3.61 14.22
C LEU A 78 15.43 4.76 13.31
N GLU A 79 16.27 5.78 13.12
CA GLU A 79 15.97 6.87 12.18
C GLU A 79 15.95 6.35 10.74
N GLY A 80 16.84 5.42 10.37
CA GLY A 80 16.79 4.74 9.07
C GLY A 80 15.48 3.97 8.84
N GLU A 81 14.97 3.28 9.87
CA GLU A 81 13.67 2.58 9.78
C GLU A 81 12.49 3.55 9.66
N LYS A 82 12.53 4.67 10.38
CA LYS A 82 11.54 5.75 10.26
C LYS A 82 11.53 6.38 8.86
N GLN A 83 12.70 6.67 8.30
CA GLN A 83 12.82 7.20 6.93
C GLN A 83 12.29 6.19 5.91
N TRP A 84 12.54 4.89 6.13
CA TRP A 84 12.06 3.84 5.26
C TRP A 84 10.54 3.77 5.21
N ILE A 85 9.85 3.80 6.36
CA ILE A 85 8.38 3.76 6.38
C ILE A 85 7.78 5.09 5.89
N GLN A 86 8.43 6.22 6.17
CA GLN A 86 7.98 7.53 5.67
C GLN A 86 7.97 7.59 4.14
N ALA A 87 8.98 7.01 3.49
CA ALA A 87 9.01 6.91 2.02
C ALA A 87 7.86 6.03 1.49
N VAL A 88 7.57 4.92 2.16
CA VAL A 88 6.44 4.04 1.80
C VAL A 88 5.09 4.76 1.96
N ILE A 89 4.92 5.53 3.04
CA ILE A 89 3.73 6.35 3.29
C ILE A 89 3.54 7.39 2.19
N TYR A 90 4.61 8.09 1.81
CA TYR A 90 4.57 9.11 0.76
C TYR A 90 4.12 8.50 -0.58
N ASP A 91 4.75 7.41 -1.01
CA ASP A 91 4.37 6.70 -2.24
C ASP A 91 2.91 6.22 -2.17
N HIS A 92 2.49 5.70 -1.01
CA HIS A 92 1.12 5.24 -0.78
C HIS A 92 0.09 6.35 -0.95
N GLN A 93 0.32 7.49 -0.31
CA GLN A 93 -0.56 8.65 -0.38
C GLN A 93 -0.63 9.22 -1.81
N SER A 94 0.51 9.29 -2.51
CA SER A 94 0.58 9.77 -3.88
C SER A 94 -0.29 8.93 -4.83
N VAL A 95 -0.18 7.60 -4.77
CA VAL A 95 -1.00 6.69 -5.58
C VAL A 95 -2.49 6.80 -5.23
N LEU A 96 -2.84 6.97 -3.96
CA LEU A 96 -4.24 7.17 -3.56
C LEU A 96 -4.80 8.50 -4.07
N ALA A 97 -4.01 9.58 -4.07
CA ALA A 97 -4.41 10.86 -4.61
C ALA A 97 -4.73 10.76 -6.12
N ASP A 98 -3.86 10.11 -6.91
CA ASP A 98 -4.12 9.86 -8.34
C ASP A 98 -5.41 9.04 -8.56
N CYS A 99 -5.64 8.04 -7.71
CA CYS A 99 -6.85 7.22 -7.77
C CYS A 99 -8.11 8.04 -7.43
N ASP A 100 -8.05 8.86 -6.39
CA ASP A 100 -9.19 9.66 -5.94
C ASP A 100 -9.53 10.75 -6.98
N ASP A 101 -8.51 11.35 -7.60
CA ASP A 101 -8.65 12.27 -8.74
C ASP A 101 -9.33 11.62 -9.95
N TYR A 102 -8.90 10.40 -10.32
CA TYR A 102 -9.55 9.63 -11.38
C TYR A 102 -11.01 9.32 -11.05
N MET A 103 -11.28 8.90 -9.81
CA MET A 103 -12.62 8.57 -9.34
C MET A 103 -13.54 9.79 -9.24
N ALA A 104 -13.00 10.99 -9.04
CA ALA A 104 -13.74 12.24 -9.03
C ALA A 104 -14.03 12.76 -10.45
N ARG A 105 -13.07 12.64 -11.38
CA ARG A 105 -13.21 13.08 -12.78
C ARG A 105 -14.12 12.16 -13.60
N SER A 106 -14.19 10.89 -13.26
CA SER A 106 -15.04 9.88 -13.93
C SER A 106 -16.53 10.01 -13.62
N LYS A 107 -17.05 11.23 -13.40
CA LYS A 107 -18.50 11.46 -13.26
C LYS A 107 -19.23 10.80 -14.42
N SER A 108 -20.20 9.98 -14.03
CA SER A 108 -21.15 9.23 -14.83
C SER A 108 -21.31 9.78 -16.24
N LYS A 109 -20.95 8.98 -17.25
CA LYS A 109 -21.76 8.93 -18.47
C LYS A 109 -23.15 8.52 -18.01
N SER A 110 -23.94 9.49 -17.54
CA SER A 110 -25.38 9.31 -17.44
C SER A 110 -25.80 8.93 -18.84
N SER A 111 -26.32 7.72 -18.98
CA SER A 111 -27.18 7.35 -20.08
C SER A 111 -28.40 8.27 -20.04
N ALA A 112 -28.26 9.50 -20.56
CA ALA A 112 -29.40 10.21 -21.09
C ALA A 112 -29.69 9.54 -22.43
N SER A 113 -30.45 8.44 -22.35
CA SER A 113 -31.05 7.80 -23.51
C SER A 113 -31.94 8.84 -24.20
N THR A 114 -31.54 9.22 -25.40
CA THR A 114 -32.42 9.86 -26.38
C THR A 114 -33.55 8.89 -26.73
N THR A 115 -34.77 9.20 -26.30
CA THR A 115 -36.05 8.69 -26.84
C THR A 115 -37.15 9.50 -26.15
N SER A 116 -38.14 10.12 -26.77
CA SER A 116 -38.53 10.48 -28.14
C SER A 116 -39.54 11.61 -28.00
#